data_AF-A0A811AQ47-F1
#
_entry.id   AF-A0A811AQ47-F1
#
_cell.length_a   1.000
_cell.length_b   1.000
_cell.length_c   1.000
_cell.angle_alpha   90.00
_cell.angle_beta   90.00
_cell.angle_gamma   90.00
#
_symmetry.space_group_name_H-M   'P 1'
#
loop_
_entity.id
_entity.type
_entity.pdbx_description
1 polymer ?
#
loop_
_entity_poly.entity_id
_entity_poly.type
_entity_poly.pdbx_seq_one_letter_code
_entity_poly.pdbx_strand_id
1 'polypeptide(L)'
;MVISPRTRAATPPGVCGAQSGDAQKLVADRFNTAGYLFHGQLKGNLNVDNRLPEGVTGALVMDGAADISGTFTRENGRLTLQGHPVIHAYNTQSVADKLAASGDHSVLSQPTSFSQEDWENRSFTFDRLSLKNTDFGLGRNATLNTTIRADNSSVTLGDSQVFIDKNDGRGTAFTLEEGTSVATKDADKSVFNGTVNRIISQC
;
A
#
# COMPACT_ATOMS: atom_id res chain seq x y z
N MET A 1 -14.77 19.63 6.75
CA MET A 1 -15.72 18.95 5.83
C MET A 1 -15.63 17.47 6.17
N VAL A 2 -16.63 16.98 6.90
CA VAL A 2 -16.74 15.56 7.28
C VAL A 2 -16.62 14.73 6.02
N ILE A 3 -15.60 13.86 5.94
CA ILE A 3 -15.53 12.84 4.89
C ILE A 3 -16.65 11.85 5.19
N SER A 4 -17.83 12.15 4.66
CA SER A 4 -19.02 11.32 4.80
C SER A 4 -18.77 9.97 4.10
N PRO A 5 -19.14 8.83 4.71
CA PRO A 5 -18.68 7.50 4.36
C PRO A 5 -19.46 6.90 3.17
N ARG A 6 -19.36 7.53 1.99
CA ARG A 6 -19.69 6.88 0.72
C ARG A 6 -18.42 6.70 -0.09
N THR A 7 -17.99 5.45 -0.19
CA THR A 7 -17.23 4.90 -1.33
C THR A 7 -16.27 5.88 -2.00
N ARG A 8 -15.07 6.01 -1.45
CA ARG A 8 -13.91 6.45 -2.22
C ARG A 8 -12.73 5.53 -1.87
N ALA A 9 -12.58 4.41 -2.58
CA ALA A 9 -11.22 4.09 -3.00
C ALA A 9 -10.80 5.23 -3.91
N ALA A 10 -9.63 5.79 -3.63
CA ALA A 10 -9.07 6.80 -4.50
C ALA A 10 -8.83 6.13 -5.86
N THR A 11 -9.43 6.67 -6.92
CA THR A 11 -8.98 6.44 -8.30
C THR A 11 -7.67 7.25 -8.53
N PRO A 12 -6.98 7.14 -9.69
CA PRO A 12 -5.51 7.28 -9.87
C PRO A 12 -4.95 8.63 -9.37
N PRO A 13 -3.61 8.82 -9.18
CA PRO A 13 -2.94 9.58 -8.09
C PRO A 13 -3.33 11.05 -7.75
N GLY A 14 -4.44 11.58 -8.24
CA GLY A 14 -4.95 12.93 -7.99
C GLY A 14 -5.83 13.11 -6.75
N VAL A 15 -6.19 12.07 -5.99
CA VAL A 15 -6.97 12.26 -4.74
C VAL A 15 -6.04 12.61 -3.58
N CYS A 16 -5.94 13.91 -3.29
CA CYS A 16 -5.24 14.44 -2.12
C CYS A 16 -6.21 14.60 -0.93
N GLY A 17 -5.99 13.85 0.16
CA GLY A 17 -6.63 14.14 1.43
C GLY A 17 -5.87 15.26 2.15
N ALA A 18 -6.40 16.48 2.14
CA ALA A 18 -5.92 17.57 2.97
C ALA A 18 -7.14 18.22 3.63
N GLN A 19 -7.27 18.16 4.96
CA GLN A 19 -7.87 19.19 5.81
C GLN A 19 -7.60 18.90 7.30
N SER A 20 -7.16 19.96 8.00
CA SER A 20 -6.88 20.05 9.43
C SER A 20 -8.16 19.96 10.26
N GLY A 21 -8.15 19.13 11.31
CA GLY A 21 -9.20 19.03 12.33
C GLY A 21 -9.82 17.63 12.43
N ASP A 22 -10.24 17.05 11.31
CA ASP A 22 -11.05 15.81 11.29
C ASP A 22 -10.28 14.56 10.83
N ALA A 23 -8.98 14.67 10.51
CA ALA A 23 -8.16 13.54 10.09
C ALA A 23 -7.75 12.58 11.22
N GLN A 24 -8.22 12.82 12.44
CA GLN A 24 -7.78 12.11 13.65
C GLN A 24 -8.36 10.68 13.77
N LYS A 25 -9.28 10.25 12.91
CA LYS A 25 -9.87 8.90 12.96
C LYS A 25 -10.35 8.41 11.59
N LEU A 26 -9.43 8.12 10.67
CA LEU A 26 -9.78 7.70 9.30
C LEU A 26 -9.72 6.19 9.03
N VAL A 27 -9.27 5.37 10.00
CA VAL A 27 -8.94 3.96 9.72
C VAL A 27 -9.67 2.94 10.61
N ALA A 28 -10.43 3.38 11.61
CA ALA A 28 -10.91 2.50 12.69
C ALA A 28 -12.07 1.53 12.36
N ASP A 29 -12.74 1.66 11.20
CA ASP A 29 -14.01 0.94 10.97
C ASP A 29 -14.01 0.06 9.70
N ARG A 30 -12.86 -0.19 9.05
CA ARG A 30 -12.76 -0.92 7.76
C ARG A 30 -12.05 -2.27 7.87
N PHE A 31 -12.31 -2.99 8.96
CA PHE A 31 -11.65 -4.25 9.25
C PHE A 31 -12.41 -5.44 8.66
N ASN A 32 -11.75 -6.18 7.79
CA ASN A 32 -12.07 -7.57 7.51
C ASN A 32 -10.74 -8.35 7.46
N THR A 33 -10.82 -9.68 7.59
CA THR A 33 -9.65 -10.55 7.44
C THR A 33 -9.01 -10.48 6.05
N ALA A 34 -9.67 -9.90 5.05
CA ALA A 34 -9.18 -9.80 3.67
C ALA A 34 -8.23 -8.60 3.43
N GLY A 35 -8.15 -7.65 4.36
CA GLY A 35 -7.29 -6.46 4.22
C GLY A 35 -7.96 -5.27 3.53
N TYR A 36 -7.22 -4.18 3.38
CA TYR A 36 -7.69 -2.91 2.83
C TYR A 36 -6.63 -2.25 1.95
N LEU A 37 -7.04 -1.64 0.84
CA LEU A 37 -6.15 -0.98 -0.12
C LEU A 37 -6.42 0.53 -0.18
N PHE A 38 -5.35 1.32 -0.25
CA PHE A 38 -5.42 2.77 -0.42
C PHE A 38 -4.44 3.28 -1.49
N HIS A 39 -5.00 3.55 -2.67
CA HIS A 39 -4.35 4.17 -3.84
C HIS A 39 -4.06 5.68 -3.71
N GLY A 40 -4.57 6.33 -2.66
CA GLY A 40 -4.60 7.80 -2.56
C GLY A 40 -3.35 8.42 -1.94
N GLN A 41 -3.40 9.73 -1.71
CA GLN A 41 -2.30 10.47 -1.08
C GLN A 41 -2.70 11.07 0.27
N LEU A 42 -1.84 10.88 1.28
CA LEU A 42 -1.96 11.54 2.59
C LEU A 42 -0.99 12.73 2.63
N LYS A 43 -1.47 13.95 2.90
CA LYS A 43 -0.63 15.16 2.84
C LYS A 43 -0.83 16.13 3.99
N GLY A 44 0.26 16.76 4.42
CA GLY A 44 0.26 17.92 5.29
C GLY A 44 0.35 17.58 6.79
N ASN A 45 -0.17 18.48 7.63
CA ASN A 45 -0.03 18.37 9.08
C ASN A 45 -1.05 17.41 9.69
N LEU A 46 -0.81 16.11 9.52
CA LEU A 46 -1.71 15.03 9.90
C LEU A 46 -0.98 13.95 10.71
N ASN A 47 -1.69 13.35 11.65
CA ASN A 47 -1.38 12.04 12.20
C ASN A 47 -2.35 11.02 11.61
N VAL A 48 -1.91 9.77 11.46
CA VAL A 48 -2.74 8.68 10.96
C VAL A 48 -2.70 7.57 11.98
N ASP A 49 -3.87 7.20 12.52
CA ASP A 49 -3.98 6.13 13.50
C ASP A 49 -4.76 4.95 12.93
N ASN A 50 -4.11 3.80 12.90
CA ASN A 50 -4.66 2.53 12.47
C ASN A 50 -4.37 1.44 13.51
N ARG A 51 -5.19 1.42 14.57
CA ARG A 51 -5.07 0.46 15.67
C ARG A 51 -6.16 -0.60 15.51
N LEU A 52 -5.76 -1.83 15.20
CA LEU A 52 -6.68 -2.94 15.03
C LEU A 52 -6.92 -3.67 16.36
N PRO A 53 -8.08 -4.31 16.56
CA PRO A 53 -8.24 -5.30 17.61
C PRO A 53 -7.18 -6.41 17.52
N GLU A 54 -6.86 -7.02 18.66
CA GLU A 54 -5.98 -8.18 18.69
C GLU A 54 -6.55 -9.35 17.86
N GLY A 55 -5.66 -10.14 17.25
CA GLY A 55 -6.03 -11.27 16.40
C GLY A 55 -6.40 -10.92 14.96
N VAL A 56 -6.54 -9.64 14.60
CA VAL A 56 -6.73 -9.24 13.19
C VAL A 56 -5.40 -9.35 12.44
N THR A 57 -5.39 -10.11 11.35
CA THR A 57 -4.20 -10.36 10.51
C THR A 57 -4.20 -9.60 9.19
N GLY A 58 -5.33 -8.99 8.80
CA GLY A 58 -5.47 -8.30 7.50
C GLY A 58 -4.46 -7.17 7.29
N ALA A 59 -3.97 -7.07 6.04
CA ALA A 59 -3.03 -6.03 5.64
C ALA A 59 -3.73 -4.71 5.32
N LEU A 60 -3.22 -3.58 5.81
CA LEU A 60 -3.41 -2.28 5.17
C LEU A 60 -2.32 -2.13 4.11
N VAL A 61 -2.71 -1.98 2.86
CA VAL A 61 -1.81 -1.76 1.72
C VAL A 61 -1.95 -0.33 1.25
N MET A 62 -0.81 0.34 1.07
CA MET A 62 -0.72 1.65 0.43
C MET A 62 0.25 1.59 -0.74
N ASP A 63 -0.29 1.81 -1.93
CA ASP A 63 0.41 1.94 -3.22
C ASP A 63 0.17 3.32 -3.86
N GLY A 64 -0.47 4.22 -3.12
CA GLY A 64 -0.47 5.66 -3.38
C GLY A 64 0.80 6.34 -2.85
N ALA A 65 0.65 7.40 -2.05
CA ALA A 65 1.80 8.09 -1.46
C ALA A 65 1.46 8.74 -0.12
N ALA A 66 2.49 9.14 0.63
CA ALA A 66 2.30 9.95 1.83
C ALA A 66 3.40 10.99 2.01
N ASP A 67 3.00 12.18 2.44
CA ASP A 67 3.89 13.26 2.86
C ASP A 67 3.23 14.04 4.00
N ILE A 68 3.40 13.52 5.22
CA ILE A 68 2.79 14.10 6.41
C ILE A 68 3.86 14.46 7.44
N SER A 69 3.65 15.58 8.13
CA SER A 69 4.58 16.04 9.18
C SER A 69 4.40 15.34 10.52
N GLY A 70 3.40 14.46 10.64
CA GLY A 70 3.05 13.77 11.88
C GLY A 70 3.44 12.29 11.89
N THR A 71 2.83 11.57 12.83
CA THR A 71 3.07 10.14 13.06
C THR A 71 2.03 9.29 12.33
N PHE A 72 2.49 8.23 11.68
CA PHE A 72 1.66 7.11 11.26
C PHE A 72 1.76 6.00 12.34
N THR A 73 0.65 5.68 12.99
CA THR A 73 0.55 4.61 13.98
C THR A 73 -0.15 3.38 13.40
N ARG A 74 0.49 2.22 13.51
CA ARG A 74 -0.12 0.92 13.26
C ARG A 74 0.01 0.05 14.50
N GLU A 75 -1.11 -0.56 14.91
CA GLU A 75 -1.14 -1.56 15.98
C GLU A 75 -1.90 -2.81 15.50
N ASN A 76 -1.28 -3.98 15.66
CA ASN A 76 -1.74 -5.28 15.17
C ASN A 76 -1.84 -5.36 13.62
N GLY A 77 -2.05 -6.58 13.10
CA GLY A 77 -2.14 -6.89 11.67
C GLY A 77 -0.91 -6.50 10.85
N ARG A 78 -1.09 -6.33 9.53
CA ARG A 78 0.01 -6.04 8.60
C ARG A 78 -0.08 -4.65 7.96
N LEU A 79 1.03 -3.96 7.74
CA LEU A 79 1.11 -2.72 6.94
C LEU A 79 2.10 -2.92 5.81
N THR A 80 1.66 -2.71 4.57
CA THR A 80 2.51 -2.78 3.38
C THR A 80 2.53 -1.41 2.69
N LEU A 81 3.72 -0.85 2.54
CA LEU A 81 3.97 0.34 1.70
C LEU A 81 4.72 -0.13 0.45
N GLN A 82 4.22 0.19 -0.74
CA GLN A 82 4.79 -0.32 -1.99
C GLN A 82 4.63 0.68 -3.14
N GLY A 83 5.34 0.45 -4.24
CA GLY A 83 5.04 1.08 -5.51
C GLY A 83 3.70 0.58 -6.09
N HIS A 84 3.33 1.14 -7.24
CA HIS A 84 2.09 0.79 -7.93
C HIS A 84 2.41 0.29 -9.34
N PRO A 85 1.99 -0.92 -9.72
CA PRO A 85 2.19 -1.40 -11.09
C PRO A 85 1.44 -0.51 -12.07
N VAL A 86 2.05 -0.17 -13.20
CA VAL A 86 1.40 0.67 -14.22
C VAL A 86 0.16 -0.04 -14.76
N ILE A 87 -0.96 0.67 -14.81
CA ILE A 87 -2.23 0.12 -15.29
C ILE A 87 -2.22 0.02 -16.82
N HIS A 88 -2.53 -1.17 -17.33
CA HIS A 88 -2.71 -1.45 -18.75
C HIS A 88 -4.18 -1.70 -19.10
N ALA A 89 -4.51 -1.47 -20.38
CA ALA A 89 -5.77 -1.95 -20.92
C ALA A 89 -5.77 -3.48 -20.98
N TYR A 90 -6.95 -4.08 -20.79
CA TYR A 90 -7.10 -5.52 -20.78
C TYR A 90 -8.45 -5.93 -21.38
N ASN A 91 -8.55 -7.20 -21.77
CA ASN A 91 -9.77 -7.81 -22.32
C ASN A 91 -10.22 -9.02 -21.48
N THR A 92 -11.35 -9.63 -21.83
CA THR A 92 -11.75 -10.89 -21.21
C THR A 92 -10.77 -12.00 -21.55
N GLN A 93 -10.60 -12.97 -20.65
CA GLN A 93 -9.73 -14.13 -20.89
C GLN A 93 -10.03 -14.82 -22.23
N SER A 94 -11.30 -14.97 -22.58
CA SER A 94 -11.73 -15.56 -23.85
C SER A 94 -11.27 -14.81 -25.11
N VAL A 95 -11.06 -13.49 -25.04
CA VAL A 95 -10.53 -12.69 -26.15
C VAL A 95 -9.02 -12.81 -26.20
N ALA A 96 -8.35 -12.77 -25.04
CA ALA A 96 -6.91 -12.99 -24.94
C ALA A 96 -6.52 -14.39 -25.48
N ASP A 97 -7.26 -15.44 -25.10
CA ASP A 97 -7.01 -16.82 -25.55
C ASP A 97 -7.18 -16.97 -27.08
N LYS A 98 -8.18 -16.31 -27.67
CA LYS A 98 -8.40 -16.32 -29.13
C LYS A 98 -7.25 -15.67 -29.89
N LEU A 99 -6.73 -14.55 -29.38
CA LEU A 99 -5.59 -13.86 -29.99
C LEU A 99 -4.29 -14.65 -29.79
N ALA A 100 -4.09 -15.25 -28.61
CA ALA A 100 -2.98 -16.14 -28.34
C ALA A 100 -2.97 -17.35 -29.28
N ALA A 101 -4.13 -17.93 -29.59
CA ALA A 101 -4.25 -19.01 -30.58
C ALA A 101 -3.89 -18.58 -32.01
N SER A 102 -3.92 -17.28 -32.32
CA SER A 102 -3.42 -16.71 -33.57
C SER A 102 -1.95 -16.25 -33.51
N GLY A 103 -1.27 -16.49 -32.38
CA GLY A 103 0.14 -16.14 -32.14
C GLY A 103 0.36 -14.76 -31.50
N ASP A 104 -0.71 -14.03 -31.16
CA ASP A 104 -0.62 -12.73 -30.49
C ASP A 104 -0.82 -12.87 -28.97
N HIS A 105 0.26 -12.74 -28.22
CA HIS A 105 0.28 -12.81 -26.75
C HIS A 105 0.34 -11.44 -26.06
N SER A 106 0.09 -10.34 -26.79
CA SER A 106 0.18 -8.99 -26.24
C SER A 106 -1.03 -8.57 -25.40
N VAL A 107 -2.17 -9.26 -25.55
CA VAL A 107 -3.42 -8.88 -24.89
C VAL A 107 -3.47 -9.42 -23.46
N LEU A 108 -3.56 -8.49 -22.51
CA LEU A 108 -3.68 -8.79 -21.09
C LEU A 108 -5.14 -9.11 -20.70
N SER A 109 -5.32 -9.88 -19.62
CA SER A 109 -6.62 -10.21 -19.05
C SER A 109 -6.91 -9.55 -17.70
N GLN A 110 -5.96 -8.76 -17.20
CA GLN A 110 -6.05 -7.98 -15.94
C GLN A 110 -5.28 -6.66 -16.08
N PRO A 111 -5.64 -5.63 -15.31
CA PRO A 111 -5.05 -4.29 -15.46
C PRO A 111 -3.59 -4.21 -15.02
N THR A 112 -3.21 -5.00 -14.02
CA THR A 112 -1.87 -5.00 -13.41
C THR A 112 -1.45 -6.43 -13.07
N SER A 113 -0.15 -6.71 -12.95
CA SER A 113 0.40 -8.04 -12.64
C SER A 113 1.68 -7.95 -11.83
N PHE A 114 2.01 -9.01 -11.08
CA PHE A 114 3.24 -9.04 -10.28
C PHE A 114 4.53 -9.11 -11.10
N SER A 115 4.46 -9.69 -12.30
CA SER A 115 5.63 -9.94 -13.15
C SER A 115 5.91 -8.82 -14.17
N GLN A 116 5.05 -7.81 -14.29
CA GLN A 116 5.34 -6.67 -15.18
C GLN A 116 6.56 -5.88 -14.71
N GLU A 117 7.27 -5.30 -15.67
CA GLU A 117 8.49 -4.55 -15.39
C GLU A 117 8.22 -3.09 -15.01
N ASP A 118 7.11 -2.52 -15.46
CA ASP A 118 6.77 -1.11 -15.33
C ASP A 118 5.96 -0.83 -14.06
N TRP A 119 6.64 -0.24 -13.08
CA TRP A 119 6.08 0.16 -11.80
C TRP A 119 6.28 1.65 -11.59
N GLU A 120 5.27 2.32 -11.05
CA GLU A 120 5.36 3.69 -10.58
C GLU A 120 6.05 3.74 -9.22
N ASN A 121 7.09 4.57 -9.12
CA ASN A 121 7.76 4.85 -7.86
C ASN A 121 6.86 5.68 -6.93
N ARG A 122 6.76 5.25 -5.67
CA ARG A 122 5.97 5.91 -4.63
C ARG A 122 6.84 6.36 -3.48
N SER A 123 6.47 7.50 -2.88
CA SER A 123 7.21 8.09 -1.76
C SER A 123 6.30 8.19 -0.54
N PHE A 124 6.84 7.78 0.60
CA PHE A 124 6.19 7.79 1.90
C PHE A 124 7.10 8.55 2.87
N THR A 125 6.65 9.70 3.35
CA THR A 125 7.37 10.54 4.30
C THR A 125 6.49 10.79 5.51
N PHE A 126 7.03 10.45 6.69
CA PHE A 126 6.41 10.65 8.00
C PHE A 126 7.48 11.16 8.96
N ASP A 127 7.14 12.02 9.92
CA ASP A 127 8.04 12.28 11.05
C ASP A 127 8.37 10.96 11.77
N ARG A 128 7.35 10.13 12.00
CA ARG A 128 7.49 8.85 12.66
C ARG A 128 6.53 7.79 12.13
N LEU A 129 7.03 6.57 12.00
CA LEU A 129 6.23 5.35 11.82
C LEU A 129 6.26 4.54 13.12
N SER A 130 5.16 4.55 13.88
CA SER A 130 5.02 3.84 15.14
C SER A 130 4.30 2.51 14.92
N LEU A 131 4.98 1.40 15.20
CA LEU A 131 4.50 0.03 14.97
C LEU A 131 4.42 -0.71 16.30
N LYS A 132 3.30 -1.39 16.57
CA LYS A 132 3.13 -2.23 17.75
C LYS A 132 2.41 -3.54 17.39
N ASN A 133 3.01 -4.69 17.69
CA ASN A 133 2.45 -6.01 17.32
C ASN A 133 2.13 -6.12 15.82
N THR A 134 2.88 -5.42 14.97
CA THR A 134 2.57 -5.27 13.54
C THR A 134 3.60 -6.00 12.70
N ASP A 135 3.14 -6.58 11.60
CA ASP A 135 4.00 -6.98 10.50
C ASP A 135 4.12 -5.84 9.48
N PHE A 136 5.31 -5.27 9.30
CA PHE A 136 5.53 -4.16 8.38
C PHE A 136 6.44 -4.56 7.22
N GLY A 137 5.97 -4.30 5.98
CA GLY A 137 6.72 -4.51 4.75
C GLY A 137 6.85 -3.23 3.92
N LEU A 138 8.07 -2.95 3.44
CA LEU A 138 8.35 -1.95 2.41
C LEU A 138 8.71 -2.69 1.10
N GLY A 139 7.75 -2.77 0.18
CA GLY A 139 7.87 -3.47 -1.10
C GLY A 139 8.60 -2.69 -2.18
N ARG A 140 8.78 -3.30 -3.36
CA ARG A 140 9.46 -2.69 -4.52
C ARG A 140 8.89 -1.32 -4.90
N ASN A 141 9.72 -0.50 -5.54
CA ASN A 141 9.37 0.81 -6.07
C ASN A 141 8.84 1.81 -5.01
N ALA A 142 9.12 1.58 -3.72
CA ALA A 142 8.76 2.47 -2.63
C ALA A 142 9.98 3.11 -1.98
N THR A 143 9.92 4.41 -1.74
CA THR A 143 10.87 5.15 -0.90
C THR A 143 10.19 5.52 0.41
N LEU A 144 10.79 5.17 1.55
CA LEU A 144 10.33 5.51 2.89
C LEU A 144 11.33 6.43 3.59
N ASN A 145 10.88 7.62 3.98
CA ASN A 145 11.65 8.59 4.77
C ASN A 145 10.98 8.78 6.13
N THR A 146 11.53 8.17 7.19
CA THR A 146 10.93 8.27 8.53
C THR A 146 11.85 7.78 9.65
N THR A 147 11.49 8.10 10.89
CA THR A 147 11.95 7.33 12.06
C THR A 147 10.97 6.21 12.37
N ILE A 148 11.39 4.96 12.24
CA ILE A 148 10.60 3.79 12.64
C ILE A 148 10.77 3.57 14.14
N ARG A 149 9.66 3.40 14.86
CA ARG A 149 9.62 2.92 16.24
C ARG A 149 8.83 1.63 16.28
N ALA A 150 9.51 0.50 16.45
CA ALA A 150 8.92 -0.82 16.40
C ALA A 150 8.90 -1.47 17.79
N ASP A 151 7.71 -1.82 18.27
CA ASP A 151 7.46 -2.54 19.51
C ASP A 151 6.83 -3.90 19.18
N ASN A 152 7.49 -4.99 19.55
CA ASN A 152 7.05 -6.36 19.23
C ASN A 152 6.58 -6.53 17.77
N SER A 153 7.30 -5.94 16.81
CA SER A 153 6.90 -5.84 15.40
C SER A 153 8.00 -6.33 14.48
N SER A 154 7.63 -6.96 13.35
CA SER A 154 8.54 -7.25 12.25
C SER A 154 8.62 -6.05 11.30
N VAL A 155 9.82 -5.81 10.76
CA VAL A 155 10.09 -4.73 9.80
C VAL A 155 10.94 -5.34 8.70
N THR A 156 10.36 -5.47 7.51
CA THR A 156 11.01 -6.01 6.31
C THR A 156 11.18 -4.90 5.28
N LEU A 157 12.43 -4.48 5.05
CA LEU A 157 12.77 -3.48 4.04
C LEU A 157 13.23 -4.21 2.77
N GLY A 158 12.51 -4.01 1.66
CA GLY A 158 12.70 -4.83 0.45
C GLY A 158 11.86 -6.10 0.48
N ASP A 159 10.62 -5.99 0.97
CA ASP A 159 9.70 -7.12 1.04
C ASP A 159 9.27 -7.55 -0.37
N SER A 160 9.35 -8.86 -0.63
CA SER A 160 8.90 -9.44 -1.90
C SER A 160 7.39 -9.67 -1.94
N GLN A 161 6.73 -9.72 -0.78
CA GLN A 161 5.28 -9.84 -0.69
C GLN A 161 4.65 -8.47 -0.95
N VAL A 162 3.99 -8.34 -2.09
CA VAL A 162 3.31 -7.12 -2.56
C VAL A 162 1.89 -7.45 -3.00
N PHE A 163 1.11 -6.43 -3.29
CA PHE A 163 -0.30 -6.56 -3.60
C PHE A 163 -0.65 -5.83 -4.90
N ILE A 164 -1.70 -6.32 -5.58
CA ILE A 164 -2.31 -5.66 -6.73
C ILE A 164 -3.82 -5.56 -6.54
N ASP A 165 -4.44 -4.64 -7.27
CA ASP A 165 -5.89 -4.54 -7.39
C ASP A 165 -6.37 -5.14 -8.72
N LYS A 166 -7.18 -6.21 -8.67
CA LYS A 166 -7.75 -6.77 -9.90
C LYS A 166 -8.75 -5.85 -10.59
N ASN A 167 -9.24 -4.83 -9.90
CA ASN A 167 -10.16 -3.81 -10.43
C ASN A 167 -9.49 -2.46 -10.62
N ASP A 168 -8.16 -2.41 -10.67
CA ASP A 168 -7.44 -1.14 -10.78
C ASP A 168 -7.92 -0.29 -11.95
N GLY A 169 -8.01 1.02 -11.72
CA GLY A 169 -8.51 1.98 -12.72
C GLY A 169 -10.02 1.91 -13.01
N ARG A 170 -10.81 0.99 -12.43
CA ARG A 170 -12.26 0.83 -12.73
C ARG A 170 -13.20 1.54 -11.76
N GLY A 171 -12.68 2.37 -10.88
CA GLY A 171 -13.48 3.14 -9.93
C GLY A 171 -13.04 2.90 -8.50
N THR A 172 -14.00 2.97 -7.57
CA THR A 172 -13.70 2.95 -6.14
C THR A 172 -13.75 1.55 -5.50
N ALA A 173 -14.05 0.50 -6.28
CA ALA A 173 -14.12 -0.86 -5.79
C ALA A 173 -12.78 -1.54 -6.10
N PHE A 174 -12.23 -2.26 -5.11
CA PHE A 174 -10.96 -2.99 -5.26
C PHE A 174 -11.16 -4.48 -5.02
N THR A 175 -10.27 -5.29 -5.56
CA THR A 175 -10.13 -6.71 -5.23
C THR A 175 -8.65 -6.97 -5.03
N LEU A 176 -8.28 -7.02 -3.76
CA LEU A 176 -6.90 -7.15 -3.33
C LEU A 176 -6.41 -8.57 -3.58
N GLU A 177 -5.29 -8.70 -4.28
CA GLU A 177 -4.57 -9.96 -4.43
C GLU A 177 -3.14 -9.78 -3.90
N GLU A 178 -2.70 -10.73 -3.09
CA GLU A 178 -1.34 -10.84 -2.60
C GLU A 178 -0.51 -11.72 -3.54
N GLY A 179 0.75 -11.35 -3.76
CA GLY A 179 1.68 -12.15 -4.54
C GLY A 179 3.13 -11.75 -4.30
N THR A 180 4.02 -12.33 -5.10
CA THR A 180 5.47 -12.13 -4.99
C THR A 180 5.98 -11.32 -6.17
N SER A 181 6.68 -10.22 -5.90
CA SER A 181 7.42 -9.45 -6.91
C SER A 181 8.73 -8.94 -6.34
N VAL A 182 9.86 -9.36 -6.93
CA VAL A 182 11.20 -9.02 -6.46
C VAL A 182 11.82 -7.99 -7.39
N ALA A 183 12.26 -6.86 -6.84
CA ALA A 183 13.00 -5.86 -7.59
C ALA A 183 14.41 -6.36 -7.93
N THR A 184 14.69 -6.55 -9.22
CA THR A 184 16.00 -6.98 -9.72
C THR A 184 16.84 -5.81 -10.23
N LYS A 185 16.20 -4.78 -10.81
CA LYS A 185 16.83 -3.54 -11.27
C LYS A 185 16.95 -2.57 -10.09
N ASP A 186 18.06 -1.84 -10.01
CA ASP A 186 18.30 -0.89 -8.91
C ASP A 186 17.24 0.21 -8.83
N ALA A 187 16.71 0.65 -9.98
CA ALA A 187 15.64 1.65 -10.05
C ALA A 187 14.30 1.19 -9.45
N ASP A 188 14.11 -0.13 -9.31
CA ASP A 188 12.89 -0.74 -8.76
C ASP A 188 13.04 -1.14 -7.29
N LYS A 189 14.25 -1.10 -6.75
CA LYS A 189 14.49 -1.47 -5.35
C LYS A 189 13.87 -0.44 -4.43
N SER A 190 13.35 -0.91 -3.31
CA SER A 190 12.87 -0.02 -2.27
C SER A 190 14.04 0.70 -1.60
N VAL A 191 13.76 1.91 -1.11
CA VAL A 191 14.75 2.76 -0.46
C VAL A 191 14.21 3.15 0.91
N PHE A 192 15.02 3.02 1.94
CA PHE A 192 14.71 3.49 3.28
C PHE A 192 15.75 4.51 3.72
N ASN A 193 15.28 5.68 4.15
CA ASN A 193 16.10 6.76 4.69
C ASN A 193 15.59 7.13 6.08
N GLY A 194 16.42 6.92 7.11
CA GLY A 194 16.10 7.33 8.47
C GLY A 194 16.64 6.37 9.52
N THR A 195 15.92 6.26 10.63
CA THR A 195 16.36 5.52 11.81
C THR A 195 15.36 4.43 12.17
N VAL A 196 15.84 3.27 12.62
CA VAL A 196 15.00 2.19 13.14
C VAL A 196 15.28 1.98 14.63
N ASN A 197 14.30 2.33 15.47
CA ASN A 197 14.33 2.11 16.91
C ASN A 197 13.50 0.88 17.24
N ARG A 198 14.14 -0.21 17.68
CA ARG A 198 13.44 -1.39 18.20
C ARG A 198 13.33 -1.31 19.71
N ILE A 199 12.12 -1.49 20.22
CA ILE A 199 11.86 -1.65 21.64
C ILE A 199 12.03 -3.14 21.94
N ILE A 200 13.12 -3.47 22.63
CA ILE A 200 13.32 -4.80 23.19
C ILE A 200 12.84 -4.70 24.63
N SER A 201 11.73 -5.34 24.95
CA SER A 201 11.35 -5.56 26.35
C SER A 201 12.43 -6.42 26.97
N GLN A 202 13.29 -5.83 27.80
CA GLN A 202 14.20 -6.59 28.65
C GLN A 202 13.35 -7.32 29.69
N CYS A 203 13.45 -8.66 29.69
CA CYS A 203 12.97 -9.48 30.81
C CYS A 203 13.83 -9.23 32.05
#